data_AF-A0AAC9N0J6-F1
#
_entry.id   AF-A0AAC9N0J6-F1
#
_cell.length_a   1.000
_cell.length_b   1.000
_cell.length_c   1.000
_cell.angle_alpha   90.00
_cell.angle_beta   90.00
_cell.angle_gamma   90.00
#
_symmetry.space_group_name_H-M   'P 1'
#
loop_
_entity.id
_entity.type
_entity.pdbx_description
1 polymer ?
#
loop_
_entity_poly.entity_id
_entity_poly.type
_entity_poly.pdbx_seq_one_letter_code
_entity_poly.pdbx_strand_id
1 'polypeptide(L)'
;MSDLNPADRLTAPEETAPMPTWTEQVLGFTDLFSVTAWVREACKTFIDVDPVTWFSEWVIGDWKQVGLAESAVLNAEKFHADFAANMDALIPGLAWEGNAASAAGEYFGRVAEVLRDQQTAIAEAAAGLAELKNSIYFSIKTLEGLISATLDLVIELALEAIVAAAAGAPTAGVGAIPGLAAMALTVIKALGKWAQVVEAIGWMMTAVYGLTGVVQAMTTSLEVSSTIPMPGAAYDHPGVD
;
A
#
# COMPACT_ATOMS: atom_id res chain seq x y z
N MET A 1 -3.25 -33.83 21.64
CA MET A 1 -3.54 -33.39 20.26
C MET A 1 -3.98 -31.95 20.37
N SER A 2 -3.30 -31.00 19.72
CA SER A 2 -3.72 -29.61 19.71
C SER A 2 -5.00 -29.49 18.89
N ASP A 3 -6.07 -28.95 19.50
CA ASP A 3 -7.38 -28.66 18.89
C ASP A 3 -7.31 -27.51 17.85
N LEU A 4 -6.31 -27.50 16.98
CA LEU A 4 -6.16 -26.47 15.95
C LEU A 4 -6.98 -26.91 14.73
N ASN A 5 -8.19 -26.39 14.58
CA ASN A 5 -8.95 -26.52 13.35
C ASN A 5 -8.53 -25.42 12.37
N PRO A 6 -7.82 -25.74 11.26
CA PRO A 6 -7.34 -24.72 10.34
C PRO A 6 -8.48 -23.89 9.74
N ALA A 7 -9.66 -24.49 9.56
CA ALA A 7 -10.84 -23.80 9.03
C ALA A 7 -11.26 -22.59 9.89
N ASP A 8 -10.96 -22.61 11.19
CA ASP A 8 -11.27 -21.51 12.10
C ASP A 8 -10.41 -20.26 11.82
N ARG A 9 -9.36 -20.37 10.97
CA ARG A 9 -8.55 -19.25 10.50
C ARG A 9 -9.17 -18.52 9.32
N LEU A 10 -10.06 -19.16 8.57
CA LEU A 10 -10.70 -18.59 7.38
C LEU A 10 -11.91 -17.73 7.78
N THR A 11 -11.69 -16.78 8.68
CA THR A 11 -12.70 -15.81 9.09
C THR A 11 -12.76 -14.63 8.15
N ALA A 12 -13.87 -13.89 8.21
CA ALA A 12 -13.94 -12.60 7.55
C ALA A 12 -12.76 -11.72 8.00
N PRO A 13 -12.07 -11.06 7.06
CA PRO A 13 -10.96 -10.18 7.41
C PRO A 13 -11.48 -9.00 8.23
N GLU A 14 -10.82 -8.76 9.35
CA GLU A 14 -11.05 -7.59 10.20
C GLU A 14 -9.95 -6.56 9.97
N GLU A 15 -10.24 -5.29 10.21
CA GLU A 15 -9.20 -4.25 10.18
C GLU A 15 -8.20 -4.52 11.31
N THR A 16 -6.98 -4.95 10.97
CA THR A 16 -5.93 -5.38 11.92
C THR A 16 -5.44 -4.28 12.87
N ALA A 17 -5.83 -3.03 12.61
CA ALA A 17 -5.85 -1.93 13.57
C ALA A 17 -6.93 -0.94 13.12
N PRO A 18 -7.61 -0.22 14.03
CA PRO A 18 -8.35 0.97 13.63
C PRO A 18 -7.31 1.90 12.98
N MET A 19 -7.30 1.95 11.65
CA MET A 19 -6.41 2.83 10.92
C MET A 19 -6.67 4.23 11.50
N PRO A 20 -5.66 4.92 12.05
CA PRO A 20 -5.89 6.20 12.68
C PRO A 20 -6.37 7.15 11.59
N THR A 21 -7.67 7.42 11.60
CA THR A 21 -8.23 8.75 11.34
C THR A 21 -7.79 9.38 10.02
N TRP A 22 -7.33 8.62 9.03
CA TRP A 22 -6.94 9.19 7.74
C TRP A 22 -8.19 9.66 7.02
N THR A 23 -9.32 8.96 7.14
CA THR A 23 -10.63 9.45 6.71
C THR A 23 -11.01 10.77 7.38
N GLU A 24 -10.81 10.94 8.69
CA GLU A 24 -11.11 12.24 9.34
C GLU A 24 -10.06 13.31 9.03
N GLN A 25 -8.82 12.95 8.69
CA GLN A 25 -7.78 13.89 8.26
C GLN A 25 -7.97 14.32 6.80
N VAL A 26 -8.42 13.41 5.94
CA VAL A 26 -8.92 13.70 4.58
C VAL A 26 -10.17 14.57 4.66
N LEU A 27 -11.06 14.31 5.61
CA LEU A 27 -12.18 15.20 5.91
C LEU A 27 -11.70 16.55 6.49
N GLY A 28 -10.63 16.59 7.30
CA GLY A 28 -10.01 17.85 7.73
C GLY A 28 -9.34 18.61 6.59
N PHE A 29 -8.82 17.90 5.58
CA PHE A 29 -8.36 18.51 4.34
C PHE A 29 -9.54 19.08 3.53
N THR A 30 -10.77 18.59 3.75
CA THR A 30 -11.92 19.22 3.11
C THR A 30 -12.20 20.65 3.59
N ASP A 31 -11.71 21.02 4.76
CA ASP A 31 -11.77 22.41 5.23
C ASP A 31 -10.85 23.33 4.41
N LEU A 32 -9.74 22.81 3.85
CA LEU A 32 -8.94 23.54 2.87
C LEU A 32 -9.74 23.80 1.59
N PHE A 33 -10.78 23.00 1.26
CA PHE A 33 -11.68 23.31 0.15
C PHE A 33 -12.48 24.62 0.38
N SER A 34 -12.63 25.11 1.62
CA SER A 34 -13.45 26.30 1.90
C SER A 34 -12.79 27.62 1.48
N VAL A 35 -11.45 27.68 1.41
CA VAL A 35 -10.69 28.88 1.01
C VAL A 35 -10.40 28.91 -0.50
N THR A 36 -10.94 27.95 -1.27
CA THR A 36 -10.37 27.55 -2.56
C THR A 36 -10.60 28.43 -3.77
N ALA A 37 -11.64 29.25 -3.87
CA ALA A 37 -11.96 29.84 -5.19
C ALA A 37 -10.83 30.73 -5.75
N TRP A 38 -10.28 31.60 -4.91
CA TRP A 38 -9.19 32.53 -5.26
C TRP A 38 -7.82 31.85 -5.29
N VAL A 39 -7.57 30.93 -4.35
CA VAL A 39 -6.30 30.18 -4.30
C VAL A 39 -6.20 29.18 -5.45
N ARG A 40 -7.31 28.53 -5.86
CA ARG A 40 -7.36 27.65 -7.04
C ARG A 40 -7.12 28.42 -8.33
N GLU A 41 -7.69 29.63 -8.44
CA GLU A 41 -7.47 30.47 -9.62
C GLU A 41 -6.02 30.94 -9.71
N ALA A 42 -5.41 31.31 -8.58
CA ALA A 42 -4.00 31.64 -8.51
C ALA A 42 -3.10 30.41 -8.81
N CYS A 43 -3.40 29.24 -8.24
CA CYS A 43 -2.68 28.00 -8.55
C CYS A 43 -2.78 27.64 -10.05
N LYS A 44 -3.96 27.77 -10.66
CA LYS A 44 -4.11 27.58 -12.12
C LYS A 44 -3.31 28.61 -12.91
N THR A 45 -3.29 29.86 -12.48
CA THR A 45 -2.58 30.94 -13.16
C THR A 45 -1.06 30.76 -13.11
N PHE A 46 -0.51 30.29 -11.98
CA PHE A 46 0.94 30.24 -11.76
C PHE A 46 1.56 28.84 -11.87
N ILE A 47 0.78 27.78 -11.62
CA ILE A 47 1.23 26.38 -11.52
C ILE A 47 0.47 25.47 -12.52
N ASP A 48 -0.56 25.99 -13.21
CA ASP A 48 -1.40 25.27 -14.19
C ASP A 48 -2.11 24.02 -13.64
N VAL A 49 -2.12 23.84 -12.32
CA VAL A 49 -2.75 22.71 -11.64
C VAL A 49 -3.56 23.22 -10.45
N ASP A 50 -4.72 22.61 -10.21
CA ASP A 50 -5.46 22.75 -8.95
C ASP A 50 -4.95 21.68 -7.96
N PRO A 51 -4.01 22.02 -7.05
CA PRO A 51 -3.38 21.04 -6.17
C PRO A 51 -4.38 20.35 -5.24
N VAL A 52 -5.50 21.01 -4.94
CA VAL A 52 -6.52 20.51 -4.00
C VAL A 52 -7.40 19.47 -4.68
N THR A 53 -7.88 19.75 -5.90
CA THR A 53 -8.63 18.77 -6.69
C THR A 53 -7.75 17.58 -7.06
N TRP A 54 -6.53 17.85 -7.52
CA TRP A 54 -5.59 16.79 -7.89
C TRP A 54 -5.21 15.88 -6.71
N PHE A 55 -4.95 16.45 -5.52
CA PHE A 55 -4.68 15.65 -4.33
C PHE A 55 -5.90 14.83 -3.89
N SER A 56 -7.10 15.39 -4.02
CA SER A 56 -8.33 14.66 -3.67
C SER A 56 -8.51 13.39 -4.52
N GLU A 57 -8.22 13.45 -5.82
CA GLU A 57 -8.29 12.28 -6.71
C GLU A 57 -7.34 11.16 -6.28
N TRP A 58 -6.14 11.51 -5.79
CA TRP A 58 -5.16 10.56 -5.29
C TRP A 58 -5.55 9.95 -3.93
N VAL A 59 -6.16 10.75 -3.08
CA VAL A 59 -6.49 10.37 -1.70
C VAL A 59 -7.77 9.54 -1.63
N ILE A 60 -8.69 9.66 -2.59
CA ILE A 60 -10.00 8.98 -2.64
C ILE A 60 -9.90 7.44 -2.83
N GLY A 61 -8.70 6.86 -2.93
CA GLY A 61 -8.52 5.40 -2.93
C GLY A 61 -9.18 4.71 -1.72
N ASP A 62 -9.74 3.50 -1.94
CA ASP A 62 -10.34 2.69 -0.86
C ASP A 62 -9.23 1.98 -0.05
N TRP A 63 -8.44 2.76 0.69
CA TRP A 63 -7.29 2.26 1.47
C TRP A 63 -7.68 1.30 2.59
N LYS A 64 -8.96 1.33 3.00
CA LYS A 64 -9.55 0.31 3.86
C LYS A 64 -9.43 -1.08 3.25
N GLN A 65 -9.53 -1.22 1.92
CA GLN A 65 -9.33 -2.51 1.25
C GLN A 65 -7.90 -3.04 1.39
N VAL A 66 -6.90 -2.16 1.51
CA VAL A 66 -5.50 -2.59 1.72
C VAL A 66 -5.35 -3.24 3.09
N GLY A 67 -5.96 -2.67 4.14
CA GLY A 67 -5.98 -3.26 5.48
C GLY A 67 -6.79 -4.57 5.55
N LEU A 68 -7.92 -4.63 4.84
CA LEU A 68 -8.69 -5.87 4.72
C LEU A 68 -7.92 -6.95 3.94
N ALA A 69 -7.19 -6.58 2.89
CA ALA A 69 -6.33 -7.49 2.15
C ALA A 69 -5.19 -8.03 3.02
N GLU A 70 -4.51 -7.18 3.80
CA GLU A 70 -3.48 -7.58 4.77
C GLU A 70 -4.02 -8.65 5.74
N SER A 71 -5.20 -8.37 6.32
CA SER A 71 -5.88 -9.28 7.25
C SER A 71 -6.26 -10.61 6.60
N ALA A 72 -6.79 -10.58 5.37
CA ALA A 72 -7.14 -11.79 4.63
C ALA A 72 -5.92 -12.66 4.34
N VAL A 73 -4.80 -12.04 3.94
CA VAL A 73 -3.53 -12.73 3.66
C VAL A 73 -2.96 -13.34 4.95
N LEU A 74 -3.00 -12.64 6.08
CA LEU A 74 -2.59 -13.19 7.39
C LEU A 74 -3.46 -14.35 7.86
N ASN A 75 -4.75 -14.32 7.57
CA ASN A 75 -5.65 -15.43 7.88
C ASN A 75 -5.32 -16.68 7.04
N ALA A 76 -5.01 -16.48 5.76
CA ALA A 76 -4.51 -17.56 4.90
C ALA A 76 -3.18 -18.12 5.39
N GLU A 77 -2.23 -17.26 5.77
CA GLU A 77 -0.92 -17.66 6.34
C GLU A 77 -1.09 -18.62 7.53
N LYS A 78 -1.94 -18.24 8.50
CA LYS A 78 -2.26 -19.06 9.68
C LYS A 78 -2.95 -20.37 9.30
N PHE A 79 -3.84 -20.36 8.31
CA PHE A 79 -4.48 -21.58 7.81
C PHE A 79 -3.43 -22.58 7.29
N HIS A 80 -2.50 -22.12 6.44
CA HIS A 80 -1.44 -22.97 5.88
C HIS A 80 -0.54 -23.54 6.99
N ALA A 81 -0.18 -22.73 7.98
CA ALA A 81 0.61 -23.15 9.13
C ALA A 81 -0.09 -24.23 9.97
N ASP A 82 -1.35 -23.99 10.36
CA ASP A 82 -2.13 -24.93 11.18
C ASP A 82 -2.41 -26.23 10.41
N PHE A 83 -2.63 -26.16 9.10
CA PHE A 83 -2.85 -27.35 8.27
C PHE A 83 -1.58 -28.20 8.15
N ALA A 84 -0.41 -27.59 7.92
CA ALA A 84 0.86 -28.30 7.89
C ALA A 84 1.16 -28.97 9.23
N ALA A 85 0.95 -28.27 10.34
CA ALA A 85 1.15 -28.80 11.70
C ALA A 85 0.23 -30.00 11.99
N ASN A 86 -1.03 -29.94 11.55
CA ASN A 86 -1.95 -31.06 11.70
C ASN A 86 -1.52 -32.28 10.89
N MET A 87 -0.98 -32.09 9.69
CA MET A 87 -0.44 -33.20 8.88
C MET A 87 0.75 -33.87 9.58
N ASP A 88 1.69 -33.09 10.12
CA ASP A 88 2.82 -33.64 10.88
C ASP A 88 2.37 -34.43 12.11
N ALA A 89 1.32 -33.97 12.79
CA ALA A 89 0.79 -34.63 13.99
C ALA A 89 0.03 -35.92 13.67
N LEU A 90 -0.60 -36.01 12.49
CA LEU A 90 -1.38 -37.17 12.05
C LEU A 90 -0.50 -38.35 11.62
N ILE A 91 0.60 -38.08 10.91
CA ILE A 91 1.44 -39.14 10.31
C ILE A 91 2.00 -40.13 11.35
N PRO A 92 2.58 -39.71 12.49
CA PRO A 92 3.10 -40.63 13.51
C PRO A 92 2.00 -41.34 14.33
N GLY A 93 0.77 -40.82 14.32
CA GLY A 93 -0.35 -41.33 15.10
C GLY A 93 -1.14 -42.46 14.42
N LEU A 94 -0.87 -42.72 13.14
CA LEU A 94 -1.51 -43.79 12.38
C LEU A 94 -0.88 -45.12 12.77
N ALA A 95 -1.66 -46.03 13.34
CA ALA A 95 -1.28 -47.44 13.53
C ALA A 95 -1.33 -48.20 12.19
N TRP A 96 -0.57 -47.71 11.21
CA TRP A 96 -0.50 -48.23 9.85
C TRP A 96 0.98 -48.40 9.46
N GLU A 97 1.35 -49.61 9.06
CA GLU A 97 2.74 -49.97 8.75
C GLU A 97 2.83 -50.60 7.34
N GLY A 98 4.05 -50.64 6.80
CA GLY A 98 4.36 -51.22 5.48
C GLY A 98 4.63 -50.18 4.40
N ASN A 99 4.93 -50.65 3.18
CA ASN A 99 5.38 -49.79 2.08
C ASN A 99 4.40 -48.66 1.72
N ALA A 100 3.10 -48.92 1.84
CA ALA A 100 2.06 -47.92 1.59
C ALA A 100 2.03 -46.84 2.68
N ALA A 101 2.25 -47.21 3.94
CA ALA A 101 2.34 -46.27 5.05
C ALA A 101 3.57 -45.36 4.89
N SER A 102 4.73 -45.93 4.51
CA SER A 102 5.93 -45.15 4.21
C SER A 102 5.73 -44.19 3.04
N ALA A 103 5.16 -44.66 1.93
CA ALA A 103 4.89 -43.82 0.76
C ALA A 103 3.89 -42.69 1.05
N ALA A 104 2.85 -42.97 1.84
CA ALA A 104 1.91 -41.95 2.31
C ALA A 104 2.59 -40.93 3.23
N GLY A 105 3.43 -41.37 4.16
CA GLY A 105 4.22 -40.50 5.02
C GLY A 105 5.13 -39.55 4.24
N GLU A 106 5.85 -40.05 3.23
CA GLU A 106 6.67 -39.23 2.34
C GLU A 106 5.84 -38.25 1.49
N TYR A 107 4.68 -38.67 1.00
CA TYR A 107 3.78 -37.80 0.24
C TYR A 107 3.23 -36.65 1.10
N PHE A 108 2.63 -36.99 2.25
CA PHE A 108 2.06 -35.98 3.14
C PHE A 108 3.13 -35.10 3.79
N GLY A 109 4.32 -35.63 4.05
CA GLY A 109 5.48 -34.82 4.48
C GLY A 109 5.86 -33.75 3.44
N ARG A 110 5.90 -34.10 2.15
CA ARG A 110 6.13 -33.14 1.06
C ARG A 110 5.00 -32.11 0.93
N VAL A 111 3.75 -32.53 1.10
CA VAL A 111 2.62 -31.59 1.12
C VAL A 111 2.74 -30.61 2.29
N ALA A 112 3.10 -31.09 3.49
CA ALA A 112 3.32 -30.22 4.65
C ALA A 112 4.49 -29.24 4.43
N GLU A 113 5.57 -29.67 3.78
CA GLU A 113 6.68 -28.80 3.38
C GLU A 113 6.23 -27.69 2.44
N VAL A 114 5.52 -28.04 1.36
CA VAL A 114 4.99 -27.06 0.40
C VAL A 114 4.04 -26.06 1.07
N LEU A 115 3.21 -26.49 2.01
CA LEU A 115 2.33 -25.59 2.75
C LEU A 115 3.11 -24.58 3.61
N ARG A 116 4.27 -24.95 4.16
CA ARG A 116 5.15 -24.03 4.90
C ARG A 116 5.87 -23.06 3.97
N ASP A 117 6.26 -23.50 2.78
CA ASP A 117 6.82 -22.60 1.76
C ASP A 117 5.78 -21.57 1.32
N GLN A 118 4.54 -22.01 1.10
CA GLN A 118 3.41 -21.11 0.82
C GLN A 118 3.14 -20.16 1.97
N GLN A 119 3.16 -20.64 3.22
CA GLN A 119 3.03 -19.78 4.40
C GLN A 119 4.08 -18.66 4.39
N THR A 120 5.33 -18.99 4.12
CA THR A 120 6.43 -18.00 4.07
C THR A 120 6.18 -16.94 3.00
N ALA A 121 5.81 -17.36 1.79
CA ALA A 121 5.49 -16.44 0.70
C ALA A 121 4.28 -15.54 1.03
N ILE A 122 3.25 -16.09 1.67
CA ILE A 122 2.07 -15.35 2.11
C ILE A 122 2.42 -14.34 3.22
N ALA A 123 3.29 -14.72 4.16
CA ALA A 123 3.78 -13.82 5.20
C ALA A 123 4.55 -12.63 4.62
N GLU A 124 5.37 -12.85 3.58
CA GLU A 124 6.09 -11.78 2.88
C GLU A 124 5.13 -10.79 2.19
N ALA A 125 4.04 -11.26 1.57
CA ALA A 125 3.02 -10.34 1.05
C ALA A 125 2.28 -9.58 2.14
N ALA A 126 1.95 -10.22 3.26
CA ALA A 126 1.34 -9.53 4.39
C ALA A 126 2.25 -8.41 4.92
N ALA A 127 3.55 -8.67 5.02
CA ALA A 127 4.53 -7.65 5.37
C ALA A 127 4.59 -6.51 4.34
N GLY A 128 4.59 -6.84 3.04
CA GLY A 128 4.55 -5.85 1.96
C GLY A 128 3.28 -4.98 1.98
N LEU A 129 2.11 -5.55 2.31
CA LEU A 129 0.86 -4.81 2.49
C LEU A 129 0.93 -3.87 3.70
N ALA A 130 1.52 -4.32 4.80
CA ALA A 130 1.74 -3.49 5.98
C ALA A 130 2.71 -2.32 5.71
N GLU A 131 3.79 -2.58 4.96
CA GLU A 131 4.72 -1.55 4.51
C GLU A 131 4.07 -0.55 3.55
N LEU A 132 3.27 -1.03 2.60
CA LEU A 132 2.52 -0.17 1.67
C LEU A 132 1.56 0.75 2.45
N LYS A 133 0.82 0.20 3.41
CA LYS A 133 -0.06 0.98 4.31
C LYS A 133 0.71 2.10 5.02
N ASN A 134 1.86 1.80 5.61
CA ASN A 134 2.69 2.80 6.28
C ASN A 134 3.25 3.83 5.30
N SER A 135 3.74 3.40 4.14
CA SER A 135 4.29 4.27 3.10
C SER A 135 3.24 5.27 2.62
N ILE A 136 2.02 4.81 2.33
CA ILE A 136 0.89 5.65 1.95
C ILE A 136 0.57 6.65 3.06
N TYR A 137 0.46 6.19 4.31
CA TYR A 137 0.17 7.07 5.44
C TYR A 137 1.18 8.22 5.57
N PHE A 138 2.47 7.91 5.59
CA PHE A 138 3.51 8.94 5.69
C PHE A 138 3.58 9.82 4.45
N SER A 139 3.27 9.29 3.28
CA SER A 139 3.23 10.05 2.04
C SER A 139 2.05 11.03 2.01
N ILE A 140 0.87 10.62 2.46
CA ILE A 140 -0.28 11.52 2.65
C ILE A 140 0.09 12.66 3.61
N LYS A 141 0.72 12.35 4.76
CA LYS A 141 1.18 13.37 5.72
C LYS A 141 2.18 14.34 5.10
N THR A 142 3.10 13.82 4.29
CA THR A 142 4.08 14.64 3.58
C THR A 142 3.40 15.55 2.57
N LEU A 143 2.46 15.01 1.79
CA LEU A 143 1.69 15.74 0.79
C LEU A 143 0.81 16.83 1.43
N GLU A 144 0.13 16.54 2.54
CA GLU A 144 -0.62 17.55 3.31
C GLU A 144 0.26 18.74 3.68
N GLY A 145 1.47 18.48 4.21
CA GLY A 145 2.42 19.52 4.58
C GLY A 145 2.95 20.31 3.37
N LEU A 146 3.27 19.63 2.27
CA LEU A 146 3.78 20.26 1.06
C LEU A 146 2.71 21.08 0.33
N ILE A 147 1.47 20.59 0.28
CA ILE A 147 0.35 21.33 -0.29
C ILE A 147 0.05 22.55 0.56
N SER A 148 -0.01 22.42 1.89
CA SER A 148 -0.19 23.57 2.79
C SER A 148 0.89 24.63 2.58
N ALA A 149 2.16 24.23 2.51
CA ALA A 149 3.26 25.14 2.21
C ALA A 149 3.16 25.79 0.81
N THR A 150 2.62 25.08 -0.17
CA THR A 150 2.38 25.62 -1.51
C THR A 150 1.25 26.65 -1.47
N LEU A 151 0.16 26.38 -0.73
CA LEU A 151 -0.95 27.32 -0.56
C LEU A 151 -0.50 28.59 0.16
N ASP A 152 0.35 28.48 1.19
CA ASP A 152 0.93 29.64 1.88
C ASP A 152 1.72 30.56 0.91
N LEU A 153 2.55 29.98 0.04
CA LEU A 153 3.29 30.73 -0.98
C LEU A 153 2.38 31.37 -2.03
N VAL A 154 1.27 30.72 -2.37
CA VAL A 154 0.26 31.29 -3.29
C VAL A 154 -0.47 32.46 -2.64
N ILE A 155 -0.76 32.39 -1.35
CA ILE A 155 -1.33 33.51 -0.58
C ILE A 155 -0.32 34.67 -0.51
N GLU A 156 0.96 34.38 -0.26
CA GLU A 156 2.03 35.39 -0.29
C GLU A 156 2.09 36.09 -1.66
N LEU A 157 2.07 35.32 -2.75
CA LEU A 157 2.06 35.86 -4.11
C LEU A 157 0.82 36.72 -4.41
N ALA A 158 -0.35 36.32 -3.92
CA ALA A 158 -1.58 37.10 -4.08
C ALA A 158 -1.50 38.44 -3.33
N LEU A 159 -0.94 38.45 -2.12
CA LEU A 159 -0.71 39.67 -1.34
C LEU A 159 0.31 40.57 -2.02
N GLU A 160 1.43 40.02 -2.52
CA GLU A 160 2.43 40.77 -3.29
C GLU A 160 1.82 41.43 -4.54
N ALA A 161 0.95 40.72 -5.26
CA ALA A 161 0.26 41.25 -6.43
C ALA A 161 -0.72 42.39 -6.07
N ILE A 162 -1.47 42.26 -4.96
CA ILE A 162 -2.36 43.32 -4.47
C ILE A 162 -1.56 44.57 -4.08
N VAL A 163 -0.45 44.40 -3.36
CA VAL A 163 0.43 45.51 -2.95
C VAL A 163 1.05 46.19 -4.18
N ALA A 164 1.51 45.42 -5.16
CA ALA A 164 2.06 45.94 -6.42
C ALA A 164 1.00 46.73 -7.22
N ALA A 165 -0.25 46.27 -7.26
CA ALA A 165 -1.35 46.97 -7.91
C ALA A 165 -1.75 48.26 -7.15
N ALA A 166 -1.80 48.22 -5.81
CA ALA A 166 -2.13 49.36 -4.96
C ALA A 166 -1.03 50.44 -4.95
N ALA A 167 0.23 50.06 -5.18
CA ALA A 167 1.35 50.98 -5.33
C ALA A 167 1.29 51.83 -6.62
N GLY A 168 0.34 51.55 -7.52
CA GLY A 168 0.19 52.21 -8.82
C GLY A 168 1.20 51.68 -9.83
N ALA A 169 0.77 51.55 -11.09
CA ALA A 169 1.64 51.10 -12.18
C ALA A 169 2.96 51.90 -12.22
N PRO A 170 4.09 51.31 -12.67
CA PRO A 170 5.42 51.90 -12.58
C PRO A 170 5.54 53.22 -13.34
N THR A 171 5.28 54.36 -12.70
CA THR A 171 5.82 55.63 -13.20
C THR A 171 7.28 55.71 -12.77
N ALA A 172 8.14 55.18 -13.64
CA ALA A 172 9.57 55.48 -13.76
C ALA A 172 10.39 55.51 -12.44
N GLY A 173 11.03 54.38 -12.15
CA GLY A 173 12.31 54.37 -11.44
C GLY A 173 12.26 53.85 -10.01
N VAL A 174 13.00 52.76 -9.77
CA VAL A 174 13.41 52.21 -8.47
C VAL A 174 12.37 51.39 -7.70
N GLY A 175 11.08 51.73 -7.70
CA GLY A 175 10.06 50.99 -6.90
C GLY A 175 9.48 49.72 -7.54
N ALA A 176 9.45 49.64 -8.87
CA ALA A 176 8.77 48.55 -9.59
C ALA A 176 9.61 47.30 -9.82
N ILE A 177 10.93 47.43 -9.86
CA ILE A 177 11.86 46.32 -10.08
C ILE A 177 11.95 45.39 -8.86
N PRO A 178 12.02 45.90 -7.61
CA PRO A 178 12.00 45.05 -6.41
C PRO A 178 10.71 44.23 -6.29
N GLY A 179 9.54 44.81 -6.60
CA GLY A 179 8.25 44.13 -6.51
C GLY A 179 8.13 42.96 -7.48
N LEU A 180 8.57 43.12 -8.74
CA LEU A 180 8.60 42.04 -9.72
C LEU A 180 9.62 40.95 -9.37
N ALA A 181 10.78 41.33 -8.80
CA ALA A 181 11.79 40.39 -8.35
C ALA A 181 11.33 39.55 -7.14
N ALA A 182 10.60 40.16 -6.20
CA ALA A 182 10.00 39.47 -5.06
C ALA A 182 8.97 38.43 -5.54
N MET A 183 8.05 38.83 -6.41
CA MET A 183 7.07 37.93 -7.01
C MET A 183 7.72 36.76 -7.77
N ALA A 184 8.76 37.01 -8.57
CA ALA A 184 9.47 35.96 -9.28
C ALA A 184 10.13 34.95 -8.32
N LEU A 185 10.68 35.42 -7.19
CA LEU A 185 11.26 34.55 -6.17
C LEU A 185 10.17 33.67 -5.51
N THR A 186 9.00 34.25 -5.20
CA THR A 186 7.86 33.53 -4.60
C THR A 186 7.34 32.46 -5.55
N VAL A 187 7.24 32.74 -6.85
CA VAL A 187 6.90 31.75 -7.89
C VAL A 187 7.91 30.60 -7.94
N ILE A 188 9.22 30.90 -7.94
CA ILE A 188 10.27 29.86 -7.95
C ILE A 188 10.15 28.95 -6.72
N LYS A 189 9.90 29.52 -5.53
CA LYS A 189 9.68 28.73 -4.31
C LYS A 189 8.44 27.85 -4.43
N ALA A 190 7.35 28.37 -4.97
CA ALA A 190 6.11 27.62 -5.16
C ALA A 190 6.30 26.43 -6.12
N LEU A 191 6.99 26.65 -7.25
CA LEU A 191 7.35 25.59 -8.20
C LEU A 191 8.28 24.55 -7.55
N GLY A 192 9.24 24.99 -6.73
CA GLY A 192 10.11 24.08 -5.98
C GLY A 192 9.34 23.20 -4.98
N LYS A 193 8.33 23.76 -4.31
CA LYS A 193 7.45 22.98 -3.42
C LYS A 193 6.55 22.03 -4.19
N TRP A 194 6.02 22.46 -5.33
CA TRP A 194 5.27 21.59 -6.22
C TRP A 194 6.10 20.41 -6.75
N ALA A 195 7.37 20.63 -7.09
CA ALA A 195 8.27 19.54 -7.47
C ALA A 195 8.44 18.49 -6.36
N GLN A 196 8.51 18.92 -5.08
CA GLN A 196 8.56 18.02 -3.93
C GLN A 196 7.26 17.22 -3.78
N VAL A 197 6.10 17.81 -4.10
CA VAL A 197 4.80 17.10 -4.12
C VAL A 197 4.83 15.97 -5.15
N VAL A 198 5.29 16.25 -6.38
CA VAL A 198 5.41 15.25 -7.45
C VAL A 198 6.38 14.14 -7.06
N GLU A 199 7.52 14.49 -6.44
CA GLU A 199 8.50 13.51 -5.97
C GLU A 199 7.93 12.57 -4.90
N ALA A 200 7.20 13.10 -3.92
CA ALA A 200 6.54 12.30 -2.88
C ALA A 200 5.58 11.25 -3.47
N ILE A 201 4.90 11.55 -4.57
CA ILE A 201 4.06 10.58 -5.29
C ILE A 201 4.88 9.54 -6.03
N GLY A 202 6.03 9.92 -6.60
CA GLY A 202 6.97 8.96 -7.18
C GLY A 202 7.37 7.86 -6.19
N TRP A 203 7.61 8.24 -4.93
CA TRP A 203 7.90 7.30 -3.84
C TRP A 203 6.72 6.38 -3.52
N MET A 204 5.48 6.90 -3.47
CA MET A 204 4.28 6.07 -3.30
C MET A 204 4.12 5.05 -4.44
N MET A 205 4.26 5.49 -5.69
CA MET A 205 4.13 4.61 -6.85
C MET A 205 5.19 3.52 -6.86
N THR A 206 6.42 3.85 -6.44
CA THR A 206 7.50 2.87 -6.29
C THR A 206 7.14 1.82 -5.23
N ALA A 207 6.51 2.20 -4.11
CA ALA A 207 6.04 1.25 -3.10
C ALA A 207 4.94 0.32 -3.65
N VAL A 208 3.99 0.85 -4.42
CA VAL A 208 2.92 0.05 -5.07
C VAL A 208 3.51 -0.95 -6.07
N TYR A 209 4.45 -0.52 -6.92
CA TYR A 209 5.12 -1.43 -7.86
C TYR A 209 5.98 -2.47 -7.14
N GLY A 210 6.62 -2.10 -6.02
CA GLY A 210 7.33 -3.04 -5.15
C GLY A 210 6.41 -4.17 -4.67
N LEU A 211 5.24 -3.82 -4.11
CA LEU A 211 4.26 -4.82 -3.69
C LEU A 211 3.77 -5.69 -4.85
N THR A 212 3.50 -5.08 -6.01
CA THR A 212 3.06 -5.82 -7.20
C THR A 212 4.10 -6.87 -7.61
N GLY A 213 5.39 -6.54 -7.53
CA GLY A 213 6.48 -7.48 -7.76
C GLY A 213 6.49 -8.65 -6.77
N VAL A 214 6.26 -8.39 -5.49
CA VAL A 214 6.16 -9.43 -4.45
C VAL A 214 4.97 -10.37 -4.73
N VAL A 215 3.79 -9.83 -5.02
CA VAL A 215 2.58 -10.62 -5.32
C VAL A 215 2.78 -11.47 -6.59
N GLN A 216 3.47 -10.95 -7.60
CA GLN A 216 3.77 -11.69 -8.82
C GLN A 216 4.77 -12.83 -8.56
N ALA A 217 5.78 -12.60 -7.71
CA ALA A 217 6.70 -13.64 -7.26
C ALA A 217 5.97 -14.77 -6.52
N MET A 218 5.01 -14.43 -5.66
CA MET A 218 4.17 -15.44 -4.99
C MET A 218 3.28 -16.23 -5.94
N THR A 219 2.67 -15.57 -6.92
CA THR A 219 1.82 -16.29 -7.89
C THR A 219 2.63 -17.35 -8.63
N THR A 220 3.91 -17.07 -8.87
CA THR A 220 4.86 -18.02 -9.45
C THR A 220 5.23 -19.16 -8.49
N SER A 221 5.37 -18.89 -7.18
CA SER A 221 5.64 -19.95 -6.18
C SER A 221 4.41 -20.82 -5.86
N LEU A 222 3.20 -20.32 -6.12
CA LEU A 222 1.93 -21.02 -5.85
C LEU A 222 1.49 -21.99 -6.96
N GLU A 223 2.20 -22.11 -8.09
CA GLU A 223 1.92 -23.07 -9.18
C GLU A 223 2.23 -24.55 -8.81
N VAL A 224 1.84 -24.95 -7.60
CA VAL A 224 2.06 -26.24 -6.93
C VAL A 224 1.38 -27.42 -7.66
N SER A 225 0.35 -27.16 -8.46
CA SER A 225 -0.33 -28.23 -9.22
C SER A 225 0.58 -28.93 -10.23
N SER A 226 1.74 -28.36 -10.53
CA SER A 226 2.80 -28.98 -11.35
C SER A 226 3.87 -29.70 -10.52
N THR A 227 3.95 -29.46 -9.21
CA THR A 227 5.16 -29.71 -8.40
C THR A 227 5.07 -30.94 -7.50
N ILE A 228 3.87 -31.35 -7.07
CA ILE A 228 3.68 -32.61 -6.32
C ILE A 228 2.96 -33.63 -7.21
N PRO A 229 3.68 -34.43 -8.02
CA PRO A 229 3.06 -35.52 -8.75
C PRO A 229 2.41 -36.49 -7.76
N MET A 230 1.21 -36.97 -8.09
CA MET A 230 0.63 -38.10 -7.36
C MET A 230 1.61 -39.27 -7.42
N PRO A 231 1.67 -40.13 -6.38
CA PRO A 231 2.47 -41.34 -6.44
C PRO A 231 2.19 -42.11 -7.74
N GLY A 232 3.21 -42.26 -8.59
CA GLY A 232 3.06 -42.71 -9.98
C GLY A 232 2.79 -44.21 -10.17
N ALA A 233 2.73 -44.98 -9.09
CA ALA A 233 2.45 -46.40 -9.11
C ALA A 233 1.10 -46.67 -8.44
N ALA A 234 0.22 -47.41 -9.13
CA ALA A 234 -0.94 -48.01 -8.49
C ALA A 234 -0.47 -48.92 -7.35
N TYR A 235 -1.20 -48.92 -6.23
CA TYR A 235 -0.91 -49.80 -5.11
C TYR A 235 -0.94 -51.26 -5.58
N ASP A 236 0.23 -51.89 -5.64
CA ASP A 236 0.38 -53.32 -5.91
C ASP A 236 0.14 -54.06 -4.59
N HIS A 237 -1.09 -54.55 -4.42
CA HIS A 237 -1.46 -55.24 -3.19
C HIS A 237 -0.93 -56.67 -3.23
N PRO A 238 -0.44 -57.24 -2.11
CA PRO A 238 0.16 -58.58 -2.07
C PRO A 238 -0.83 -59.74 -2.31
N GLY A 239 -2.01 -59.46 -2.86
CA GLY A 239 -3.04 -60.44 -3.24
C GLY A 239 -3.38 -60.44 -4.72
N VAL A 240 -2.59 -59.78 -5.58
CA VAL A 240 -2.63 -59.95 -7.04
C VAL A 240 -1.36 -60.69 -7.45
N ASP A 241 -1.50 -62.01 -7.60
CA ASP A 241 -0.71 -62.84 -8.51
C ASP A 241 -1.49 -63.01 -9.83
#